data_AF-A0A2S8UCS8-F1
#
_entry.id   AF-A0A2S8UCS8-F1
#
_cell.length_a   1.000
_cell.length_b   1.000
_cell.length_c   1.000
_cell.angle_alpha   90.00
_cell.angle_beta   90.00
_cell.angle_gamma   90.00
#
_symmetry.space_group_name_H-M   'P 1'
#
loop_
_entity.id
_entity.type
_entity.pdbx_description
1 polymer ?
#
loop_
_entity_poly.entity_id
_entity_poly.type
_entity_poly.pdbx_seq_one_letter_code
_entity_poly.pdbx_strand_id
1 'polypeptide(L)'
;MGNEKVRMKLSLSENVHHYVQEYMEENNITHPGDAISKICMEHQASKNTEWSLNYVSEIVSKNLHDVLKSELTKIRLGANSADRNTQILIELLNGYFFLEGVDSIITTDKQEMESVKMAKKTVEERISHARQKRLDHEASKNNVT
;
A
#
# COMPACT_ATOMS: atom_id res chain seq x y z
N MET A 1 -0.86 15.04 45.23
CA MET A 1 -1.03 16.49 45.08
C MET A 1 -2.53 16.78 45.17
N GLY A 2 -2.92 17.74 46.01
CA GLY A 2 -4.29 17.87 46.51
C GLY A 2 -5.35 18.04 45.43
N ASN A 3 -6.50 17.42 45.65
CA ASN A 3 -7.70 17.52 44.80
C ASN A 3 -8.39 18.87 45.08
N GLU A 4 -7.70 19.98 44.81
CA GLU A 4 -8.21 21.32 45.10
C GLU A 4 -9.24 21.71 44.02
N LYS A 5 -10.53 21.56 44.36
CA LYS A 5 -11.63 21.92 43.45
C LYS A 5 -11.86 23.43 43.47
N VAL A 6 -11.63 24.10 42.35
CA VAL A 6 -11.95 25.52 42.17
C VAL A 6 -13.42 25.67 41.76
N ARG A 7 -14.18 26.49 42.49
CA ARG A 7 -15.58 26.79 42.14
C ARG A 7 -15.65 27.88 41.08
N MET A 8 -16.43 27.61 40.03
CA MET A 8 -16.63 28.54 38.92
C MET A 8 -18.13 28.73 38.64
N LYS A 9 -18.56 29.98 38.44
CA LYS A 9 -19.92 30.29 37.98
C LYS A 9 -19.88 30.34 36.45
N LEU A 10 -20.75 29.56 35.81
CA LEU A 10 -20.75 29.34 34.37
C LEU A 10 -22.15 29.60 33.81
N SER A 11 -22.21 30.08 32.58
CA SER A 11 -23.42 30.11 31.76
C SER A 11 -23.18 29.21 30.55
N LEU A 12 -24.04 28.21 30.36
CA LEU A 12 -23.96 27.26 29.26
C LEU A 12 -25.15 27.51 28.32
N SER A 13 -24.95 27.27 27.03
CA SER A 13 -26.06 27.19 26.08
C SER A 13 -26.91 25.95 26.39
N GLU A 14 -28.18 26.00 25.99
CA GLU A 14 -29.16 24.95 26.29
C GLU A 14 -28.73 23.58 25.75
N ASN A 15 -28.16 23.53 24.55
CA ASN A 15 -27.61 22.30 23.95
C ASN A 15 -26.44 21.70 24.75
N VAL A 16 -25.54 22.55 25.27
CA VAL A 16 -24.39 22.09 26.08
C VAL A 16 -24.87 21.62 27.45
N HIS A 17 -25.86 22.31 28.02
CA HIS A 17 -26.49 21.87 29.26
C HIS A 17 -27.13 20.49 29.12
N HIS A 18 -27.91 20.28 28.05
CA HIS A 18 -28.53 18.99 27.75
C HIS A 18 -27.50 17.87 27.56
N TYR A 19 -26.46 18.14 26.75
CA TYR A 19 -25.38 17.18 26.53
C TYR A 19 -24.68 16.76 27.83
N VAL A 20 -24.43 17.71 28.74
CA VAL A 20 -23.83 17.39 30.06
C VAL A 20 -24.78 16.54 30.91
N GLN A 21 -26.10 16.78 30.84
CA GLN A 21 -27.08 15.97 31.56
C GLN A 21 -27.15 14.53 31.03
N GLU A 22 -27.23 14.35 29.71
CA GLU A 22 -27.19 13.02 29.09
C GLU A 22 -25.90 12.28 29.45
N TYR A 23 -24.75 12.95 29.33
CA TYR A 23 -23.46 12.36 29.68
C TYR A 23 -23.41 11.96 31.17
N MET A 24 -24.01 12.76 32.06
CA MET A 24 -24.11 12.45 33.48
C MET A 24 -24.93 11.19 33.72
N GLU A 25 -26.07 11.03 33.04
CA GLU A 25 -26.92 9.83 33.14
C GLU A 25 -26.20 8.59 32.62
N GLU A 26 -25.59 8.68 31.44
CA GLU A 26 -24.85 7.57 30.80
C GLU A 26 -23.64 7.10 31.61
N ASN A 27 -23.00 8.01 32.35
CA ASN A 27 -21.78 7.73 33.12
C ASN A 27 -22.02 7.63 34.63
N ASN A 28 -23.27 7.65 35.08
CA ASN A 28 -23.67 7.61 36.49
C ASN A 28 -23.00 8.70 37.36
N ILE A 29 -22.91 9.94 36.84
CA ILE A 29 -22.28 11.08 37.51
C ILE A 29 -23.35 11.98 38.12
N THR A 30 -23.27 12.22 39.43
CA THR A 30 -24.26 13.03 40.16
C THR A 30 -23.98 14.54 40.07
N HIS A 31 -22.76 14.95 39.75
CA HIS A 31 -22.33 16.35 39.86
C HIS A 31 -21.88 16.90 38.49
N PRO A 32 -22.51 17.98 37.99
CA PRO A 32 -22.16 18.55 36.68
C PRO A 32 -20.69 18.97 36.57
N GLY A 33 -20.10 19.46 37.66
CA GLY A 33 -18.67 19.81 37.68
C GLY A 33 -17.74 18.61 37.47
N ASP A 34 -18.13 17.43 37.96
CA ASP A 34 -17.35 16.20 37.78
C ASP A 34 -17.54 15.65 36.34
N ALA A 35 -18.73 15.78 35.76
CA ALA A 35 -19.00 15.45 34.37
C ALA A 35 -18.21 16.35 33.41
N ILE A 36 -18.25 17.67 33.60
CA ILE A 36 -17.47 18.63 32.81
C ILE A 36 -15.97 18.34 32.93
N SER A 37 -15.48 18.06 34.14
CA SER A 37 -14.07 17.70 34.34
C SER A 37 -13.69 16.45 33.56
N LYS A 38 -14.52 15.40 33.58
CA LYS A 38 -14.29 14.16 32.84
C LYS A 38 -14.31 14.37 31.33
N ILE A 39 -15.31 15.10 30.82
CA ILE A 39 -15.39 15.49 29.39
C ILE A 39 -14.14 16.26 28.96
N CYS A 40 -13.67 17.21 29.76
CA CYS A 40 -12.44 17.96 29.46
C CYS A 40 -11.19 17.08 29.44
N MET A 41 -11.08 16.11 30.37
CA MET A 41 -9.98 15.15 30.40
C MET A 41 -10.02 14.21 29.18
N GLU A 42 -11.20 13.71 28.83
CA GLU A 42 -11.41 12.87 27.63
C GLU A 42 -11.08 13.64 26.36
N HIS A 43 -11.56 14.87 26.22
CA HIS A 43 -11.23 15.74 25.09
C HIS A 43 -9.74 16.01 24.96
N GLN A 44 -9.06 16.26 26.08
CA GLN A 44 -7.61 16.46 26.10
C GLN A 44 -6.86 15.19 25.68
N ALA A 45 -7.30 14.01 26.16
CA ALA A 45 -6.74 12.73 25.75
C ALA A 45 -6.99 12.45 24.26
N SER A 46 -8.22 12.64 23.78
CA SER A 46 -8.61 12.48 22.38
C SER A 46 -7.82 13.40 21.46
N LYS A 47 -7.56 14.66 21.83
CA LYS A 47 -6.69 15.56 21.06
C LYS A 47 -5.28 15.02 20.90
N ASN A 48 -4.68 14.49 21.97
CA ASN A 48 -3.35 13.88 21.88
C ASN A 48 -3.36 12.63 20.97
N THR A 49 -4.40 11.80 21.07
CA THR A 49 -4.58 10.63 20.20
C THR A 49 -4.80 11.03 18.73
N GLU A 50 -5.60 12.05 18.44
CA GLU A 50 -5.85 12.54 17.09
C GLU A 50 -4.57 13.09 16.44
N TRP A 51 -3.77 13.87 17.18
CA TRP A 51 -2.44 14.29 16.74
C TRP A 51 -1.54 13.11 16.41
N SER A 52 -1.55 12.08 17.26
CA SER A 52 -0.77 10.86 17.02
C SER A 52 -1.26 10.08 15.79
N LEU A 53 -2.58 10.03 15.55
CA LEU A 53 -3.16 9.34 14.41
C LEU A 53 -2.86 10.06 13.09
N ASN A 54 -2.97 11.38 13.06
CA ASN A 54 -2.63 12.18 11.88
C ASN A 54 -1.15 12.02 11.53
N TYR A 55 -0.28 12.09 12.53
CA TYR A 55 1.16 11.86 12.34
C TYR A 55 1.46 10.44 11.83
N VAL A 56 0.85 9.41 12.43
CA VAL A 56 1.01 8.03 11.97
C VAL A 56 0.50 7.87 10.54
N SER A 57 -0.67 8.44 10.22
CA SER A 57 -1.23 8.40 8.86
C SER A 57 -0.30 9.05 7.83
N GLU A 58 0.28 10.20 8.14
CA GLU A 58 1.23 10.90 7.27
C GLU A 58 2.50 10.06 7.04
N ILE A 59 3.09 9.53 8.12
CA ILE A 59 4.30 8.70 8.04
C ILE A 59 4.03 7.41 7.27
N VAL A 60 2.90 6.74 7.52
CA VAL A 60 2.50 5.54 6.78
C VAL A 60 2.29 5.86 5.31
N SER A 61 1.56 6.94 5.00
CA SER A 61 1.30 7.37 3.62
C SER A 61 2.59 7.69 2.86
N LYS A 62 3.53 8.39 3.50
CA LYS A 62 4.83 8.72 2.92
C LYS A 62 5.69 7.49 2.68
N ASN A 63 5.80 6.61 3.67
CA ASN A 63 6.56 5.36 3.52
C ASN A 63 5.96 4.48 2.42
N LEU A 64 4.63 4.38 2.36
CA LEU A 64 3.95 3.62 1.32
C LEU A 64 4.20 4.24 -0.06
N HIS A 65 4.13 5.57 -0.17
CA HIS A 65 4.45 6.27 -1.42
C HIS A 65 5.88 5.97 -1.87
N ASP A 66 6.87 6.06 -0.98
CA ASP A 66 8.28 5.86 -1.33
C ASP A 66 8.57 4.41 -1.73
N VAL A 67 8.02 3.43 -1.00
CA VAL A 67 8.16 2.01 -1.33
C VAL A 67 7.50 1.70 -2.68
N LEU A 68 6.24 2.13 -2.89
CA LEU A 68 5.53 1.89 -4.14
C LEU A 68 6.22 2.58 -5.31
N LYS A 69 6.66 3.83 -5.15
CA LYS A 69 7.38 4.57 -6.19
C LYS A 69 8.67 3.86 -6.61
N SER A 70 9.42 3.34 -5.64
CA SER A 70 10.64 2.57 -5.90
C SER A 70 10.35 1.30 -6.69
N GLU A 71 9.39 0.48 -6.25
CA GLU A 71 9.04 -0.77 -6.92
C GLU A 71 8.45 -0.53 -8.32
N LEU A 72 7.55 0.44 -8.47
CA LEU A 72 6.99 0.82 -9.78
C LEU A 72 8.08 1.33 -10.74
N THR A 73 9.08 2.05 -10.22
CA THR A 73 10.22 2.50 -11.04
C THR A 73 11.05 1.31 -11.55
N LYS A 74 11.32 0.31 -10.71
CA LYS A 74 12.02 -0.92 -11.13
C LYS A 74 11.24 -1.67 -12.20
N ILE A 75 9.92 -1.83 -12.01
CA ILE A 75 9.02 -2.46 -12.99
C ILE A 75 9.08 -1.70 -14.32
N ARG A 76 8.94 -0.37 -14.29
CA ARG A 76 9.02 0.47 -15.49
C ARG A 76 10.35 0.33 -16.23
N LEU A 77 11.47 0.32 -15.50
CA LEU A 77 12.80 0.13 -16.12
C LEU A 77 12.94 -1.26 -16.74
N GLY A 78 12.44 -2.31 -16.08
CA GLY A 78 12.41 -3.66 -16.62
C GLY A 78 11.58 -3.76 -17.89
N ALA A 79 10.38 -3.19 -17.89
CA ALA A 79 9.48 -3.15 -19.04
C ALA A 79 10.12 -2.38 -20.22
N ASN A 80 10.70 -1.21 -19.98
CA ASN A 80 11.38 -0.41 -21.00
C ASN A 80 12.59 -1.15 -21.61
N SER A 81 13.32 -1.92 -20.80
CA SER A 81 14.45 -2.72 -21.28
C SER A 81 13.98 -3.87 -22.17
N ALA A 82 12.91 -4.57 -21.77
CA ALA A 82 12.31 -5.63 -22.56
C ALA A 82 11.77 -5.09 -23.90
N ASP A 83 11.03 -3.99 -23.86
CA ASP A 83 10.49 -3.31 -25.05
C ASP A 83 11.61 -2.90 -26.02
N ARG A 84 12.67 -2.25 -25.53
CA ARG A 84 13.84 -1.89 -26.34
C ARG A 84 14.47 -3.11 -27.01
N ASN A 85 14.68 -4.20 -26.26
CA ASN A 85 15.28 -5.42 -26.80
C ASN A 85 14.36 -6.09 -27.84
N THR A 86 13.04 -6.08 -27.63
CA THR A 86 12.07 -6.57 -28.60
C THR A 86 12.08 -5.71 -29.87
N GLN A 87 12.16 -4.38 -29.77
CA GLN A 87 12.29 -3.51 -30.95
C GLN A 87 13.56 -3.83 -31.73
N ILE A 88 14.71 -3.96 -31.05
CA ILE A 88 15.97 -4.35 -31.72
C ILE A 88 15.81 -5.70 -32.44
N LEU A 89 15.16 -6.68 -31.81
CA LEU A 89 14.89 -7.97 -32.45
C LEU A 89 13.99 -7.85 -33.68
N ILE A 90 12.96 -6.99 -33.64
CA ILE A 90 12.08 -6.69 -34.79
C ILE A 90 12.92 -6.11 -35.94
N GLU A 91 13.82 -5.16 -35.67
CA GLU A 91 14.69 -4.58 -36.71
C GLU A 91 15.63 -5.63 -37.33
N LEU A 92 16.22 -6.49 -36.50
CA LEU A 92 17.10 -7.57 -36.96
C LEU A 92 16.34 -8.57 -37.83
N LEU A 93 15.13 -8.98 -37.42
CA LEU A 93 14.29 -9.88 -38.21
C LEU A 93 13.82 -9.23 -39.51
N ASN A 94 13.49 -7.94 -39.49
CA ASN A 94 13.13 -7.20 -40.70
C ASN A 94 14.29 -7.20 -41.71
N GLY A 95 15.53 -6.93 -41.28
CA GLY A 95 16.71 -7.02 -42.13
C GLY A 95 16.94 -8.42 -42.69
N TYR A 96 16.73 -9.46 -41.87
CA TYR A 96 16.82 -10.85 -42.30
C TYR A 96 15.74 -11.21 -43.34
N PHE A 97 14.48 -10.85 -43.10
CA PHE A 97 13.38 -11.10 -44.04
C PHE A 97 13.55 -10.35 -45.36
N PHE A 98 14.07 -9.13 -45.32
CA PHE A 98 14.41 -8.38 -46.54
C PHE A 98 15.47 -9.13 -47.37
N LEU A 99 16.50 -9.68 -46.73
CA LEU A 99 17.56 -10.44 -47.41
C LEU A 99 17.03 -11.75 -48.04
N GLU A 100 16.16 -12.46 -47.31
CA GLU A 100 15.61 -13.75 -47.72
C GLU A 100 14.38 -13.63 -48.66
N GLY A 101 13.92 -12.41 -48.96
CA GLY A 101 12.75 -12.16 -49.80
C GLY A 101 11.43 -12.63 -49.17
N VAL A 102 11.32 -12.54 -47.84
CA VAL A 102 10.13 -12.97 -47.09
C VAL A 102 9.12 -11.82 -47.04
N ASP A 103 8.06 -11.92 -47.85
CA ASP A 103 6.99 -10.92 -47.89
C ASP A 103 5.89 -11.14 -46.84
N SER A 104 5.77 -12.36 -46.30
CA SER A 104 4.74 -12.69 -45.31
C SER A 104 5.16 -13.85 -44.40
N ILE A 105 4.57 -13.89 -43.21
CA ILE A 105 4.77 -14.96 -42.22
C ILE A 105 3.47 -15.71 -41.96
N ILE A 106 3.59 -17.00 -41.61
CA ILE A 106 2.47 -17.76 -41.05
C ILE A 106 2.49 -17.58 -39.54
N THR A 107 1.41 -17.04 -39.00
CA THR A 107 1.25 -16.74 -37.58
C THR A 107 0.85 -17.98 -36.77
N THR A 108 1.16 -17.99 -35.48
CA THR A 108 0.98 -19.16 -34.60
C THR A 108 -0.48 -19.53 -34.34
N ASP A 109 -1.41 -18.60 -34.57
CA ASP A 109 -2.86 -18.87 -34.54
C ASP A 109 -3.31 -19.77 -35.70
N LYS A 110 -2.64 -19.68 -36.86
CA LYS A 110 -2.89 -20.55 -38.02
C LYS A 110 -2.10 -21.84 -37.95
N GLN A 111 -0.80 -21.74 -37.69
CA GLN A 111 0.08 -22.90 -37.56
C GLN A 111 1.26 -22.60 -36.64
N GLU A 112 1.26 -23.24 -35.48
CA GLU A 112 2.38 -23.16 -34.54
C GLU A 112 3.37 -24.31 -34.77
N MET A 113 4.61 -23.96 -35.11
CA MET A 113 5.70 -24.91 -35.33
C MET A 113 6.18 -25.54 -34.01
N GLU A 114 6.61 -26.80 -34.04
CA GLU A 114 7.14 -27.50 -32.85
C GLU A 114 8.33 -26.78 -32.20
N SER A 115 9.16 -26.09 -33.00
CA SER A 115 10.26 -25.26 -32.50
C SER A 115 9.77 -24.11 -31.61
N VAL A 116 8.65 -23.48 -31.97
CA VAL A 116 8.02 -22.41 -31.18
C VAL A 116 7.45 -22.96 -29.88
N LYS A 117 6.78 -24.13 -29.93
CA LYS A 117 6.27 -24.80 -28.72
C LYS A 117 7.39 -25.17 -27.75
N MET A 118 8.50 -25.72 -28.27
CA MET A 118 9.67 -26.05 -27.47
C MET A 118 10.27 -24.80 -26.82
N ALA A 119 10.41 -23.71 -27.57
CA ALA A 119 10.90 -22.44 -27.03
C ALA A 119 10.00 -21.91 -25.91
N LYS A 120 8.67 -21.92 -26.09
CA LYS A 120 7.70 -21.53 -25.05
C LYS A 120 7.87 -22.36 -23.78
N LYS A 121 7.91 -23.68 -23.90
CA LYS A 121 8.10 -24.60 -22.77
C LYS A 121 9.40 -24.31 -22.02
N THR A 122 10.52 -24.15 -22.73
CA THR A 122 11.82 -23.83 -22.11
C THR A 122 11.79 -22.49 -21.36
N VAL A 123 11.10 -21.48 -21.90
CA VAL A 123 10.95 -20.18 -21.23
C VAL A 123 10.09 -20.30 -19.98
N GLU A 124 8.96 -21.01 -20.05
CA GLU A 124 8.07 -21.27 -18.91
C GLU A 124 8.81 -22.00 -17.78
N GLU A 125 9.53 -23.07 -18.10
CA GLU A 125 10.35 -23.82 -17.13
C GLU A 125 11.40 -22.91 -16.48
N ARG A 126 12.08 -22.07 -17.27
CA ARG A 126 13.07 -21.10 -16.77
C ARG A 126 12.44 -20.10 -15.78
N ILE A 127 11.28 -19.55 -16.11
CA ILE A 127 10.54 -18.62 -15.23
C ILE A 127 10.12 -19.35 -13.94
N SER A 128 9.60 -20.56 -14.06
CA SER A 128 9.20 -21.38 -12.92
C SER A 128 10.38 -21.65 -11.97
N HIS A 129 11.53 -22.07 -12.51
CA HIS A 129 12.74 -22.28 -11.73
C HIS A 129 13.27 -21.01 -11.06
N ALA A 130 13.25 -19.87 -11.76
CA ALA A 130 13.65 -18.59 -11.18
C ALA A 130 12.72 -18.19 -10.02
N ARG A 131 11.41 -18.41 -10.16
CA ARG A 131 10.43 -18.18 -9.11
C ARG A 131 10.67 -19.09 -7.90
N GLN A 132 10.90 -20.38 -8.13
CA GLN A 132 11.19 -21.34 -7.06
C GLN A 132 12.42 -20.91 -6.26
N LYS A 133 13.53 -20.61 -6.94
CA LYS A 133 14.77 -20.13 -6.28
C LYS A 133 14.55 -18.89 -5.42
N ARG A 134 13.70 -17.97 -5.88
CA ARG A 134 13.35 -16.78 -5.10
C ARG A 134 12.58 -17.14 -3.83
N LEU A 135 11.57 -18.01 -3.94
CA LEU A 135 10.78 -18.48 -2.80
C LEU A 135 11.64 -19.24 -1.79
N ASP A 136 12.53 -20.12 -2.25
CA ASP A 136 13.44 -20.88 -1.39
C ASP A 136 14.41 -19.94 -0.64
N HIS A 137 14.88 -18.89 -1.30
CA HIS A 137 15.74 -17.86 -0.70
C HIS A 137 15.00 -16.98 0.32
N GLU A 138 13.73 -16.65 0.07
CA GLU A 138 12.89 -15.93 1.02
C GLU A 138 12.60 -16.80 2.25
N ALA A 139 12.30 -18.09 2.05
CA ALA A 139 12.07 -19.05 3.14
C ALA A 139 13.32 -19.29 4.00
N SER A 140 14.51 -19.37 3.39
CA SER A 140 15.75 -19.55 4.13
C SER A 140 16.12 -18.35 4.99
N LYS A 141 15.79 -17.12 4.56
CA LYS A 141 15.96 -15.91 5.38
C LYS A 141 15.04 -15.85 6.59
N ASN A 142 13.81 -16.35 6.46
CA ASN A 142 12.81 -16.30 7.54
C ASN A 142 13.06 -17.35 8.63
N ASN A 143 13.80 -18.43 8.35
CA ASN A 143 14.14 -19.49 9.31
C ASN A 143 15.37 -19.16 10.20
N VAL A 144 15.97 -17.97 10.07
CA VAL A 144 17.18 -17.54 10.80
C VAL A 144 16.88 -16.42 11.82
N THR A 145 15.59 -16.12 12.07
CA THR A 145 15.08 -15.21 13.11
C THR A 145 14.09 -15.93 14.00
#